data_AF-A0A5B2U4A4-F1
#
_entry.id   AF-A0A5B2U4A4-F1
#
_cell.length_a   1.000
_cell.length_b   1.000
_cell.length_c   1.000
_cell.angle_alpha   90.00
_cell.angle_beta   90.00
_cell.angle_gamma   90.00
#
_symmetry.space_group_name_H-M   'P 1'
#
loop_
_entity.id
_entity.type
_entity.pdbx_description
1 polymer ?
#
loop_
_entity_poly.entity_id
_entity_poly.type
_entity_poly.pdbx_seq_one_letter_code
_entity_poly.pdbx_strand_id
1 'polypeptide(L)' 'MTDYFGFFVKLIVIAVIITIAAIIFVPIKKYRIAKILLFVIAGILFVIGAGGCILMTISNVGSYRY' A
#
# COMPACT_ATOMS: atom_id res chain seq x y z
N MET A 1 3.77 -7.48 17.53
CA MET A 1 2.80 -6.58 16.85
C MET A 1 3.49 -5.43 16.12
N THR A 2 4.49 -4.80 16.72
CA THR A 2 5.27 -3.69 16.15
C THR A 2 5.95 -4.02 14.82
N ASP A 3 6.54 -5.22 14.68
CA ASP A 3 7.21 -5.62 13.41
C ASP A 3 6.22 -5.77 12.24
N TYR A 4 5.03 -6.32 12.52
CA TYR A 4 3.97 -6.47 11.53
C TYR A 4 3.34 -5.12 11.16
N PHE A 5 3.15 -4.21 12.12
CA PHE A 5 2.69 -2.85 11.82
C PHE A 5 3.72 -2.12 10.94
N GLY A 6 5.01 -2.23 11.26
CA GLY A 6 6.09 -1.69 10.43
C GLY A 6 6.13 -2.28 9.03
N PHE A 7 5.82 -3.57 8.87
CA PHE A 7 5.69 -4.21 7.56
C PHE A 7 4.56 -3.58 6.72
N PHE A 8 3.36 -3.41 7.27
CA PHE A 8 2.24 -2.80 6.55
C PHE A 8 2.48 -1.33 6.19
N VAL A 9 3.11 -0.56 7.09
CA VAL A 9 3.49 0.83 6.78
C VAL A 9 4.49 0.88 5.62
N LYS A 10 5.51 0.02 5.60
CA LYS A 10 6.46 -0.06 4.47
C LYS A 10 5.76 -0.44 3.16
N LEU A 11 4.74 -1.29 3.22
CA LEU A 11 3.93 -1.71 2.09
C LEU A 11 3.15 -0.53 1.48
N ILE A 12 2.58 0.33 2.34
CA ILE A 12 1.95 1.60 1.93
C ILE A 12 2.97 2.52 1.26
N VAL A 13 4.16 2.69 1.86
CA VAL A 13 5.22 3.55 1.31
C VAL A 13 5.66 3.09 -0.08
N ILE A 14 5.87 1.78 -0.27
CA ILE A 14 6.23 1.21 -1.58
C ILE A 14 5.11 1.46 -2.60
N ALA A 15 3.84 1.27 -2.23
CA ALA A 15 2.71 1.55 -3.11
C ALA A 15 2.67 3.02 -3.58
N VAL A 16 2.93 3.96 -2.66
CA VAL A 16 3.01 5.39 -2.98
C VAL A 16 4.17 5.69 -3.93
N ILE A 17 5.35 5.14 -3.68
CA ILE A 17 6.53 5.32 -4.54
C ILE A 17 6.25 4.81 -5.96
N ILE A 18 5.67 3.62 -6.10
CA ILE A 18 5.30 3.05 -7.40
C ILE A 18 4.31 3.96 -8.13
N THR A 19 3.32 4.49 -7.41
CA THR A 19 2.31 5.40 -7.98
C THR A 19 2.95 6.68 -8.50
N ILE A 20 3.82 7.32 -7.72
CA ILE A 20 4.54 8.54 -8.11
C ILE A 20 5.47 8.27 -9.30
N ALA A 21 6.24 7.18 -9.26
CA ALA A 21 7.13 6.79 -10.34
C ALA A 21 6.36 6.51 -11.64
N ALA A 22 5.21 5.82 -11.56
CA ALA A 22 4.35 5.57 -12.69
C ALA A 22 3.75 6.86 -13.28
N ILE A 23 3.46 7.88 -12.45
CA ILE A 23 2.99 9.19 -12.92
C ILE A 23 4.09 9.91 -13.70
N ILE A 24 5.28 10.02 -13.12
CA ILE A 24 6.40 10.82 -13.64
C ILE A 24 7.04 10.17 -14.87
N PHE A 25 7.39 8.89 -14.78
CA PHE A 25 8.29 8.25 -15.75
C PHE A 25 7.58 7.47 -16.86
N VAL A 26 6.29 7.13 -16.69
CA VAL A 26 5.58 6.29 -17.67
C VAL A 26 4.64 7.14 -18.54
N PRO A 27 4.99 7.40 -19.81
CA PRO A 27 4.13 8.18 -20.70
C PRO A 27 2.88 7.38 -21.13
N ILE A 28 1.70 7.97 -20.91
CA ILE A 28 0.39 7.33 -21.16
C ILE A 28 0.22 6.92 -22.63
N LYS A 29 0.70 7.72 -23.58
CA LYS A 29 0.47 7.50 -25.02
C LYS A 29 1.11 6.21 -25.56
N LYS A 30 2.21 5.75 -24.96
CA LYS A 30 2.98 4.59 -25.45
C LYS A 30 2.80 3.35 -24.58
N TYR A 31 2.62 3.51 -23.27
CA TYR A 31 2.59 2.40 -22.30
C TYR A 31 1.30 2.35 -21.49
N ARG A 32 0.16 2.67 -22.12
CA ARG A 32 -1.14 2.81 -21.44
C ARG A 32 -1.51 1.58 -20.59
N ILE A 33 -1.37 0.38 -21.15
CA ILE A 33 -1.71 -0.88 -20.47
C ILE A 33 -0.78 -1.11 -19.27
N ALA A 34 0.53 -0.98 -19.46
CA ALA A 34 1.51 -1.16 -18.39
C ALA A 34 1.32 -0.15 -17.25
N LYS A 35 0.97 1.11 -17.57
CA LYS A 35 0.69 2.14 -16.56
C LYS A 35 -0.57 1.84 -15.76
N ILE A 36 -1.64 1.39 -16.41
CA ILE A 36 -2.87 0.95 -15.73
C ILE A 36 -2.58 -0.24 -14.82
N LEU A 37 -1.83 -1.24 -15.31
CA LEU A 37 -1.45 -2.40 -14.52
C LEU A 37 -0.63 -2.01 -13.28
N LEU A 38 0.33 -1.09 -13.42
CA LEU A 38 1.10 -0.55 -12.30
C LEU A 38 0.22 0.15 -11.26
N PHE A 39 -0.77 0.94 -11.69
CA PHE A 39 -1.71 1.56 -10.75
C PHE A 39 -2.60 0.54 -10.04
N VAL A 40 -3.03 -0.52 -10.73
CA VAL A 40 -3.80 -1.60 -10.11
C VAL A 40 -2.96 -2.31 -9.04
N ILE A 41 -1.72 -2.66 -9.36
CA ILE A 41 -0.80 -3.30 -8.40
C ILE A 41 -0.55 -2.38 -7.21
N ALA A 42 -0.26 -1.10 -7.45
CA ALA A 42 -0.06 -0.12 -6.38
C ALA A 42 -1.31 0.05 -5.51
N GLY A 43 -2.51 0.07 -6.11
CA GLY A 43 -3.78 0.13 -5.40
C GLY A 43 -4.01 -1.08 -4.50
N ILE A 44 -3.75 -2.30 -4.99
CA ILE A 44 -3.88 -3.52 -4.19
C ILE A 44 -2.92 -3.50 -3.00
N LEU A 45 -1.65 -3.13 -3.24
CA LEU A 45 -0.64 -3.01 -2.18
C LEU A 45 -1.07 -1.97 -1.13
N PHE A 46 -1.63 -0.84 -1.57
CA PHE A 46 -2.13 0.18 -0.67
C PHE A 46 -3.30 -0.30 0.19
N VAL A 47 -4.28 -1.01 -0.40
CA VAL A 47 -5.43 -1.55 0.33
C VAL A 47 -4.99 -2.61 1.36
N ILE A 48 -4.07 -3.50 0.99
CA ILE A 48 -3.53 -4.51 1.91
C ILE A 48 -2.76 -3.83 3.06
N GLY A 49 -1.92 -2.85 2.74
CA GLY A 49 -1.17 -2.09 3.73
C GLY A 49 -2.08 -1.33 4.71
N ALA A 50 -3.03 -0.55 4.19
CA ALA A 50 -3.97 0.22 5.01
C ALA A 50 -4.89 -0.70 5.83
N GLY A 51 -5.45 -1.74 5.21
CA GLY A 51 -6.29 -2.73 5.88
C GLY A 51 -5.55 -3.47 6.98
N GLY A 52 -4.30 -3.88 6.73
CA GLY A 52 -3.43 -4.49 7.73
C GLY A 52 -3.16 -3.58 8.92
N CYS A 53 -2.82 -2.31 8.69
CA CYS A 53 -2.64 -1.32 9.76
C CYS A 53 -3.92 -1.10 10.60
N ILE A 54 -5.08 -1.02 9.96
CA ILE A 54 -6.37 -0.82 10.63
C ILE A 54 -6.70 -2.03 11.51
N LEU A 55 -6.60 -3.24 10.97
CA LEU A 55 -6.84 -4.48 11.71
C LEU A 55 -5.89 -4.58 12.92
N MET A 56 -4.60 -4.27 12.73
CA MET A 56 -3.63 -4.25 13.82
C MET A 56 -4.01 -3.27 14.92
N THR A 57 -4.48 -2.08 14.55
CA THR A 57 -4.87 -1.03 15.50
C THR A 57 -6.07 -1.48 16.33
N ILE A 58 -7.08 -2.08 15.68
CA ILE A 58 -8.27 -2.61 16.36
C ILE A 58 -7.89 -3.77 17.29
N SER A 59 -7.05 -4.71 16.84
CA SER A 59 -6.57 -5.82 17.66
C SER A 59 -5.74 -5.38 18.86
N ASN A 60 -4.90 -4.34 18.69
CA ASN A 60 -4.09 -3.81 19.79
C ASN A 60 -5.00 -3.14 20.85
N VAL A 61 -6.01 -2.36 20.45
CA VAL A 61 -6.99 -1.77 21.38
C VAL A 61 -7.82 -2.84 22.10
N GLY A 62 -8.16 -3.94 21.42
CA GLY A 62 -8.86 -5.07 22.02
C GLY A 62 -8.03 -5.82 23.08
N SER A 63 -6.71 -5.88 22.90
CA SER A 63 -5.80 -6.59 23.82
C SER A 63 -5.54 -5.86 25.14
N TYR A 64 -5.78 -4.54 25.24
CA TYR A 64 -5.65 -3.80 26.52
C TYR A 64 -6.95 -3.82 27.36
N ARG A 65 -8.04 -4.35 26.80
CA ARG A 65 -9.34 -4.45 27.49
C ARG A 65 -9.54 -5.79 28.22
N TYR A 66 -8.55 -6.68 28.17
CA TYR A 66 -8.51 -7.95 28.89
C TYR A 66 -7.18 -8.10 29.63
#